data_AF-A0A0B1R668-F1
#
_entry.id   AF-A0A0B1R668-F1
#
_cell.length_a   1.000
_cell.length_b   1.000
_cell.length_c   1.000
_cell.angle_alpha   90.00
_cell.angle_beta   90.00
_cell.angle_gamma   90.00
#
_symmetry.space_group_name_H-M   'P 1'
#
loop_
_entity.id
_entity.type
_entity.pdbx_description
1 polymer ?
#
loop_
_entity_poly.entity_id
_entity_poly.type
_entity_poly.pdbx_seq_one_letter_code
_entity_poly.pdbx_strand_id
1 'polypeptide(L)'
;MKLESVVKYHSPRSLSPHALSVATSPYNLSGTDVMAALGMALKRAPLGYSAFCSKMNLSQRDRKRTVELLTVLGLRVSGRYPALTKLSAREQRAVIKVIAIYAYLDYARSPETEIPCHACSSTGFRKGKRCSKCAGKGMTRAACKDCKGRGQSVNRMKTELQGVPVYQDCKRCGGRGFERIPSAVVFRALFQVTSGISLDTWNKSVKQLLAFLISELYREEAWAEKHLSVITK
;
A
#
# COMPACT_ATOMS: atom_id res chain seq x y z
N MET A 1 -16.88 -4.56 13.68
CA MET A 1 -16.32 -5.28 12.51
C MET A 1 -14.93 -4.74 12.15
N LYS A 2 -13.99 -5.59 11.70
CA LYS A 2 -12.68 -5.18 11.16
C LYS A 2 -12.72 -4.99 9.65
N LEU A 3 -11.86 -4.13 9.10
CA LEU A 3 -11.87 -3.81 7.67
C LEU A 3 -11.49 -5.03 6.81
N GLU A 4 -10.58 -5.88 7.29
CA GLU A 4 -10.21 -7.16 6.64
C GLU A 4 -11.40 -8.10 6.39
N SER A 5 -12.43 -8.05 7.23
CA SER A 5 -13.61 -8.91 7.07
C SER A 5 -14.55 -8.46 5.95
N VAL A 6 -14.41 -7.21 5.47
CA VAL A 6 -15.18 -6.63 4.35
C VAL A 6 -14.93 -7.39 3.06
N VAL A 7 -13.73 -7.95 2.87
CA VAL A 7 -13.35 -8.72 1.67
C VAL A 7 -14.36 -9.85 1.40
N LYS A 8 -14.87 -10.49 2.46
CA LYS A 8 -15.84 -11.60 2.37
C LYS A 8 -17.19 -11.19 1.77
N TYR A 9 -17.54 -9.91 1.84
CA TYR A 9 -18.81 -9.36 1.32
C TYR A 9 -18.68 -8.85 -0.11
N HIS A 10 -17.45 -8.71 -0.62
CA HIS A 10 -17.17 -8.37 -2.02
C HIS A 10 -16.97 -9.61 -2.91
N SER A 11 -16.82 -10.80 -2.33
CA SER A 11 -16.85 -12.06 -3.06
C SER A 11 -18.31 -12.51 -3.25
N PRO A 12 -18.76 -12.84 -4.47
CA PRO A 12 -20.10 -13.38 -4.67
C PRO A 12 -20.24 -14.66 -3.83
N ARG A 13 -21.19 -14.68 -2.89
CA ARG A 13 -21.50 -15.90 -2.16
C ARG A 13 -21.97 -16.93 -3.17
N SER A 14 -21.30 -18.09 -3.24
CA SER A 14 -21.89 -19.27 -3.86
C SER A 14 -23.24 -19.52 -3.18
N LEU A 15 -24.31 -19.51 -3.97
CA LEU A 15 -25.64 -19.91 -3.52
C LEU A 15 -25.53 -21.34 -2.99
N SER A 16 -25.54 -21.51 -1.66
CA SER A 16 -25.69 -22.82 -1.07
C SER A 16 -27.16 -23.22 -1.24
N PRO A 17 -27.48 -24.37 -1.87
CA PRO A 17 -28.85 -24.81 -2.12
C PRO A 17 -29.59 -25.30 -0.87
N HIS A 18 -28.99 -25.17 0.32
CA HIS A 18 -29.63 -25.47 1.59
C HIS A 18 -29.96 -24.17 2.31
N ALA A 19 -31.25 -24.00 2.61
CA ALA A 19 -31.79 -22.84 3.29
C ALA A 19 -30.95 -22.50 4.53
N LEU A 20 -30.38 -21.30 4.54
CA LEU A 20 -29.64 -20.77 5.68
C LEU A 20 -30.56 -20.77 6.89
N SER A 21 -30.13 -21.38 7.99
CA SER A 21 -30.73 -21.13 9.29
C SER A 21 -30.69 -19.62 9.52
N VAL A 22 -31.87 -19.00 9.63
CA VAL A 22 -31.97 -17.61 10.09
C VAL A 22 -31.50 -17.64 11.54
N ALA A 23 -30.25 -17.22 11.77
CA ALA A 23 -29.71 -17.09 13.10
C ALA A 23 -30.47 -15.98 13.82
N THR A 24 -31.33 -16.35 14.76
CA THR A 24 -32.29 -15.51 15.50
C THR A 24 -31.67 -14.55 16.52
N SER A 25 -30.37 -14.25 16.43
CA SER A 25 -29.75 -13.28 17.33
C SER A 25 -30.03 -11.85 16.83
N PRO A 26 -30.61 -10.96 17.65
CA PRO A 26 -30.85 -9.55 17.29
C PRO A 26 -29.55 -8.75 17.08
N TYR A 27 -28.39 -9.34 17.36
CA TYR A 27 -27.06 -8.73 17.21
C TYR A 27 -26.32 -9.18 15.93
N ASN A 28 -26.95 -9.97 15.05
CA ASN A 28 -26.35 -10.39 13.78
C ASN A 28 -26.61 -9.36 12.68
N LEU A 29 -25.53 -8.71 12.21
CA LEU A 29 -25.60 -7.82 11.05
C LEU A 29 -26.02 -8.60 9.79
N SER A 30 -27.13 -8.19 9.17
CA SER A 30 -27.55 -8.72 7.88
C SER A 30 -26.61 -8.26 6.76
N GLY A 31 -26.70 -8.90 5.59
CA GLY A 31 -25.95 -8.43 4.40
C GLY A 31 -26.26 -6.97 4.06
N THR A 32 -27.49 -6.52 4.28
CA THR A 32 -27.94 -5.14 4.08
C THR A 32 -27.30 -4.19 5.07
N ASP A 33 -27.25 -4.55 6.36
CA ASP A 33 -26.62 -3.73 7.42
C ASP A 33 -25.14 -3.53 7.15
N VAL A 34 -24.46 -4.59 6.69
CA VAL A 34 -23.06 -4.51 6.29
C VAL A 34 -22.89 -3.55 5.11
N MET A 35 -23.69 -3.67 4.04
CA MET A 35 -23.59 -2.76 2.89
C MET A 35 -23.89 -1.29 3.28
N ALA A 36 -24.85 -1.05 4.17
CA ALA A 36 -25.13 0.28 4.71
C ALA A 36 -23.94 0.82 5.53
N ALA A 37 -23.35 -0.03 6.37
CA ALA A 37 -22.16 0.32 7.15
C ALA A 37 -20.95 0.66 6.27
N LEU A 38 -20.74 -0.09 5.19
CA LEU A 38 -19.70 0.18 4.19
C LEU A 38 -19.94 1.53 3.49
N GLY A 39 -21.18 1.82 3.10
CA GLY A 39 -21.54 3.12 2.52
C GLY A 39 -21.29 4.29 3.47
N MET A 40 -21.62 4.12 4.76
CA MET A 40 -21.32 5.10 5.79
C MET A 40 -19.81 5.27 6.04
N ALA A 41 -19.05 4.18 6.07
CA ALA A 41 -17.60 4.21 6.23
C ALA A 41 -16.93 4.93 5.05
N LEU A 42 -17.33 4.64 3.80
CA LEU A 42 -16.88 5.35 2.61
C LEU A 42 -17.18 6.86 2.69
N LYS A 43 -18.36 7.25 3.18
CA LYS A 43 -18.73 8.65 3.34
C LYS A 43 -17.87 9.37 4.39
N ARG A 44 -17.57 8.70 5.50
CA ARG A 44 -16.79 9.29 6.61
C ARG A 44 -15.29 9.30 6.32
N ALA A 45 -14.75 8.21 5.78
CA ALA A 45 -13.32 8.00 5.54
C ALA A 45 -13.04 7.60 4.08
N PRO A 46 -13.27 8.50 3.11
CA PRO A 46 -13.21 8.14 1.69
C PRO A 46 -11.82 7.71 1.22
N LEU A 47 -10.76 8.36 1.72
CA LEU A 47 -9.39 8.01 1.34
C LEU A 47 -8.99 6.64 1.90
N GLY A 48 -9.18 6.43 3.21
CA GLY A 48 -8.84 5.17 3.87
C GLY A 48 -9.63 3.98 3.31
N TYR A 49 -10.94 4.15 3.12
CA TYR A 49 -11.80 3.10 2.58
C TYR A 49 -11.40 2.72 1.14
N SER A 50 -11.28 3.69 0.23
CA SER A 50 -10.87 3.40 -1.15
C SER A 50 -9.45 2.82 -1.21
N ALA A 51 -8.52 3.31 -0.38
CA ALA A 51 -7.14 2.79 -0.33
C ALA A 51 -7.11 1.33 0.11
N PHE A 52 -7.91 0.96 1.10
CA PHE A 52 -8.05 -0.44 1.53
C PHE A 52 -8.66 -1.30 0.43
N CYS A 53 -9.79 -0.90 -0.16
CA CYS A 53 -10.46 -1.66 -1.21
C CYS A 53 -9.55 -1.89 -2.42
N SER A 54 -8.75 -0.89 -2.79
CA SER A 54 -7.82 -1.01 -3.90
C SER A 54 -6.60 -1.88 -3.56
N LYS A 55 -6.08 -1.82 -2.33
CA LYS A 55 -5.01 -2.72 -1.81
C LYS A 55 -5.45 -4.18 -1.80
N MET A 56 -6.72 -4.44 -1.49
CA MET A 56 -7.32 -5.77 -1.51
C MET A 56 -7.80 -6.21 -2.91
N ASN A 57 -7.50 -5.46 -3.97
CA ASN A 57 -7.91 -5.73 -5.35
C ASN A 57 -9.43 -5.87 -5.54
N LEU A 58 -10.25 -5.20 -4.73
CA LEU A 58 -11.71 -5.27 -4.81
C LEU A 58 -12.27 -4.44 -5.98
N SER A 59 -11.57 -3.38 -6.41
CA SER A 59 -12.07 -2.44 -7.42
C SER A 59 -10.95 -1.58 -8.02
N GLN A 60 -10.85 -1.57 -9.35
CA GLN A 60 -9.92 -0.69 -10.08
C GLN A 60 -10.30 0.80 -9.98
N ARG A 61 -11.58 1.10 -9.79
CA ARG A 61 -12.06 2.48 -9.64
C ARG A 61 -11.54 3.11 -8.36
N ASP A 62 -11.47 2.33 -7.27
CA ASP A 62 -10.95 2.79 -5.98
C ASP A 62 -9.46 3.09 -6.02
N ARG A 63 -8.69 2.40 -6.87
CA ARG A 63 -7.27 2.74 -7.10
C ARG A 63 -7.12 4.16 -7.66
N LYS A 64 -7.87 4.49 -8.71
CA LYS A 64 -7.85 5.82 -9.34
C LYS A 64 -8.29 6.89 -8.34
N ARG A 65 -9.40 6.63 -7.63
CA ARG A 65 -9.94 7.53 -6.60
C ARG A 65 -8.95 7.78 -5.47
N THR A 66 -8.25 6.75 -5.00
CA THR A 66 -7.23 6.87 -3.96
C THR A 66 -6.10 7.79 -4.39
N VAL A 67 -5.56 7.60 -5.59
CA VAL A 67 -4.50 8.45 -6.14
C VAL A 67 -4.97 9.91 -6.29
N GLU A 68 -6.21 10.14 -6.73
CA GLU A 68 -6.79 11.47 -6.86
C GLU A 68 -6.95 12.17 -5.51
N LEU A 69 -7.55 11.49 -4.52
CA LEU A 69 -7.70 12.00 -3.15
C LEU A 69 -6.34 12.30 -2.51
N LEU A 70 -5.36 11.41 -2.69
CA LEU A 70 -4.01 11.59 -2.17
C LEU A 70 -3.26 12.74 -2.88
N THR A 71 -3.55 12.98 -4.16
CA THR A 71 -3.02 14.13 -4.91
C THR A 71 -3.59 15.44 -4.38
N VAL A 72 -4.91 15.50 -4.12
CA VAL A 72 -5.56 16.68 -3.52
C VAL A 72 -5.01 16.97 -2.12
N LEU A 73 -4.83 15.93 -1.32
CA LEU A 73 -4.20 16.04 0.00
C LEU A 73 -2.75 16.54 -0.11
N GLY A 74 -1.96 15.98 -1.04
CA GLY A 74 -0.60 16.41 -1.32
C GLY A 74 -0.52 17.88 -1.73
N LEU A 75 -1.46 18.37 -2.54
CA LEU A 75 -1.58 19.79 -2.90
C LEU A 75 -1.90 20.67 -1.69
N ARG A 76 -2.75 20.21 -0.77
CA ARG A 76 -3.08 20.98 0.44
C ARG A 76 -1.86 21.17 1.35
N VAL A 77 -1.00 20.16 1.44
CA VAL A 77 0.20 20.20 2.32
C VAL A 77 1.46 20.67 1.57
N SER A 78 1.39 20.89 0.26
CA SER A 78 2.55 21.23 -0.57
C SER A 78 3.20 22.56 -0.17
N GLY A 79 2.45 23.46 0.48
CA GLY A 79 2.94 24.72 1.01
C GLY A 79 4.10 24.57 2.01
N ARG A 80 4.25 23.40 2.64
CA ARG A 80 5.40 23.09 3.52
C ARG A 80 6.72 22.86 2.76
N TYR A 81 6.66 22.76 1.43
CA TYR A 81 7.80 22.41 0.57
C TYR A 81 8.02 23.54 -0.45
N PRO A 82 8.92 24.51 -0.17
CA PRO A 82 9.16 25.66 -1.05
C PRO A 82 9.55 25.28 -2.48
N ALA A 83 10.21 24.14 -2.67
CA ALA A 83 10.56 23.62 -3.99
C ALA A 83 9.32 23.29 -4.84
N LEU A 84 8.21 22.89 -4.21
CA LEU A 84 6.96 22.58 -4.91
C LEU A 84 6.13 23.83 -5.19
N THR A 85 6.21 24.86 -4.34
CA THR A 85 5.43 26.10 -4.50
C THR A 85 5.99 27.03 -5.57
N LYS A 86 7.29 26.91 -5.88
CA LYS A 86 7.94 27.66 -6.97
C LYS A 86 7.55 27.17 -8.37
N LEU A 87 6.98 25.97 -8.50
CA LEU A 87 6.57 25.40 -9.78
C LEU A 87 5.25 26.02 -10.25
N SER A 88 4.98 25.95 -11.56
CA SER A 88 3.65 26.29 -12.08
C SER A 88 2.57 25.37 -11.49
N ALA A 89 1.32 25.84 -11.42
CA ALA A 89 0.22 25.04 -10.87
C ALA A 89 0.04 23.67 -11.58
N ARG A 90 0.31 23.62 -12.89
CA ARG A 90 0.25 22.39 -13.70
C ARG A 90 1.39 21.42 -13.34
N GLU A 91 2.62 21.92 -13.26
CA GLU A 91 3.78 21.10 -12.90
C GLU A 91 3.71 20.63 -11.45
N GLN A 92 3.35 21.50 -10.52
CA GLN A 92 3.16 21.16 -9.12
C GLN A 92 2.16 20.02 -8.96
N ARG A 93 1.00 20.11 -9.62
CA ARG A 93 -0.01 19.04 -9.63
C ARG A 93 0.53 17.75 -10.22
N ALA A 94 1.27 17.82 -11.33
CA ALA A 94 1.82 16.64 -11.98
C ALA A 94 2.86 15.94 -11.10
N VAL A 95 3.77 16.70 -10.47
CA VAL A 95 4.77 16.20 -9.51
C VAL A 95 4.09 15.52 -8.32
N ILE A 96 3.12 16.20 -7.70
CA ILE A 96 2.43 15.65 -6.53
C ILE A 96 1.64 14.39 -6.91
N LYS A 97 1.05 14.35 -8.10
CA LYS A 97 0.38 13.15 -8.61
C LYS A 97 1.36 11.97 -8.77
N VAL A 98 2.57 12.20 -9.30
CA VAL A 98 3.62 11.17 -9.36
C VAL A 98 3.97 10.67 -7.95
N ILE A 99 4.20 11.59 -7.01
CA ILE A 99 4.51 11.22 -5.62
C ILE A 99 3.35 10.43 -5.00
N ALA A 100 2.10 10.83 -5.23
CA ALA A 100 0.92 10.13 -4.74
C ALA A 100 0.79 8.72 -5.34
N ILE A 101 1.07 8.53 -6.63
CA ILE A 101 1.11 7.21 -7.27
C ILE A 101 2.13 6.32 -6.57
N TYR A 102 3.36 6.81 -6.38
CA TYR A 102 4.41 6.01 -5.72
C TYR A 102 4.14 5.77 -4.23
N ALA A 103 3.53 6.73 -3.54
CA ALA A 103 3.08 6.55 -2.16
C ALA A 103 2.05 5.41 -2.07
N TYR A 104 1.05 5.44 -2.95
CA TYR A 104 0.05 4.38 -3.05
C TYR A 104 0.66 3.02 -3.42
N LEU A 105 1.55 2.97 -4.42
CA LEU A 105 2.20 1.73 -4.86
C LEU A 105 3.07 1.12 -3.75
N ASP A 106 3.67 1.95 -2.91
CA ASP A 106 4.45 1.49 -1.77
C ASP A 106 3.57 1.02 -0.60
N TYR A 107 2.46 1.72 -0.34
CA TYR A 107 1.44 1.32 0.63
C TYR A 107 0.75 -0.01 0.26
N ALA A 108 0.35 -0.17 -1.01
CA ALA A 108 -0.33 -1.36 -1.52
C ALA A 108 0.64 -2.52 -1.83
N ARG A 109 1.94 -2.33 -1.59
CA ARG A 109 2.96 -3.34 -1.85
C ARG A 109 2.83 -4.50 -0.87
N SER A 110 3.10 -5.70 -1.36
CA SER A 110 3.14 -6.95 -0.59
C SER A 110 4.38 -7.77 -0.96
N PRO A 111 4.72 -8.84 -0.21
CA PRO A 111 5.79 -9.75 -0.58
C PRO A 111 5.61 -10.39 -1.98
N GLU A 112 4.38 -10.55 -2.43
CA GLU A 112 3.99 -11.14 -3.71
C GLU A 112 4.09 -10.14 -4.87
N THR A 113 4.23 -8.84 -4.59
CA THR A 113 4.33 -7.82 -5.63
C THR A 113 5.51 -8.12 -6.56
N GLU A 114 5.22 -8.29 -7.85
CA GLU A 114 6.23 -8.49 -8.87
C GLU A 114 6.77 -7.15 -9.38
N ILE A 115 8.09 -7.07 -9.47
CA ILE A 115 8.83 -5.88 -9.86
C ILE A 115 9.67 -6.25 -11.10
N PRO A 116 9.63 -5.43 -12.16
CA PRO A 116 10.56 -5.50 -13.29
C PRO A 116 12.01 -5.70 -12.84
N CYS A 117 12.67 -6.73 -13.35
CA CYS A 117 14.07 -6.97 -13.03
C CYS A 117 14.93 -5.92 -13.73
N HIS A 118 15.37 -4.90 -12.98
CA HIS A 118 16.27 -3.86 -13.47
C HIS A 118 17.63 -4.38 -13.93
N ALA A 119 18.03 -5.59 -13.49
CA ALA A 119 19.24 -6.18 -14.03
C ALA A 119 19.05 -6.50 -15.52
N CYS A 120 18.09 -7.34 -15.88
CA CYS A 120 17.89 -7.73 -17.28
C CYS A 120 16.92 -6.83 -18.06
N SER A 121 16.49 -5.69 -17.51
CA SER A 121 15.44 -4.85 -18.10
C SER A 121 14.20 -5.67 -18.48
N SER A 122 13.79 -6.54 -17.56
CA SER A 122 12.66 -7.48 -17.74
C SER A 122 12.81 -8.54 -18.83
N THR A 123 13.93 -8.63 -19.53
CA THR A 123 14.10 -9.64 -20.60
C THR A 123 14.31 -11.05 -20.06
N GLY A 124 14.71 -11.20 -18.79
CA GLY A 124 15.12 -12.49 -18.22
C GLY A 124 16.55 -12.90 -18.55
N PHE A 125 17.20 -12.23 -19.51
CA PHE A 125 18.54 -12.59 -19.99
C PHE A 125 19.51 -11.40 -19.92
N ARG A 126 20.79 -11.68 -19.69
CA ARG A 126 21.88 -10.70 -19.80
C ARG A 126 23.00 -11.32 -20.61
N LYS A 127 23.39 -10.68 -21.72
CA LYS A 127 24.47 -11.14 -22.61
C LYS A 127 24.31 -12.63 -23.00
N GLY A 128 23.11 -13.01 -23.44
CA GLY A 128 22.79 -14.40 -23.83
C GLY A 128 22.69 -15.42 -22.69
N LYS A 129 22.94 -15.04 -21.43
CA LYS A 129 22.82 -15.94 -20.27
C LYS A 129 21.60 -15.63 -19.42
N ARG A 130 21.05 -16.67 -18.77
CA ARG A 130 19.93 -16.52 -17.81
C ARG A 130 20.32 -15.55 -16.71
N CYS A 131 19.47 -14.55 -16.47
CA CYS A 131 19.73 -13.55 -15.43
C CYS A 131 19.70 -14.21 -14.04
N SER A 132 20.79 -14.08 -13.29
CA SER A 132 20.91 -14.64 -11.94
C SER A 132 19.95 -14.02 -10.92
N LYS A 133 19.57 -12.74 -11.09
CA LYS A 133 18.68 -12.04 -10.15
C LYS A 133 17.22 -12.46 -10.25
N CYS A 134 16.70 -12.67 -11.45
CA CYS A 134 15.31 -13.09 -11.66
C CYS A 134 15.19 -14.55 -12.10
N ALA A 135 16.29 -15.30 -12.17
CA ALA A 135 16.35 -16.68 -12.66
C ALA A 135 15.66 -16.87 -14.02
N GLY A 136 15.76 -15.89 -14.92
CA GLY A 136 15.12 -15.96 -16.25
C GLY A 136 13.71 -15.40 -16.33
N LYS A 137 13.06 -15.08 -15.20
CA LYS A 137 11.64 -14.67 -15.17
C LYS A 137 11.35 -13.26 -15.69
N GLY A 138 12.38 -12.42 -15.84
CA GLY A 138 12.20 -10.99 -16.12
C GLY A 138 11.63 -10.18 -14.94
N MET A 139 11.00 -10.82 -13.95
CA MET A 139 10.44 -10.19 -12.76
C MET A 139 11.12 -10.68 -11.47
N THR A 140 11.12 -9.84 -10.44
CA THR A 140 11.59 -10.16 -9.09
C THR A 140 10.50 -9.83 -8.09
N ARG A 141 10.36 -10.63 -7.03
CA ARG A 141 9.40 -10.34 -5.97
C ARG A 141 9.91 -9.23 -5.05
N ALA A 142 9.00 -8.40 -4.55
CA ALA A 142 9.28 -7.38 -3.54
C ALA A 142 9.60 -7.96 -2.16
N ALA A 143 9.33 -9.26 -1.94
CA ALA A 143 9.64 -9.96 -0.70
C ALA A 143 11.05 -9.67 -0.18
N CYS A 144 11.15 -9.45 1.13
CA CYS A 144 12.41 -9.29 1.81
C CYS A 144 13.27 -10.54 1.62
N LYS A 145 14.53 -10.35 1.24
CA LYS A 145 15.45 -11.46 0.92
C LYS A 145 15.74 -12.36 2.12
N ASP A 146 15.67 -11.81 3.33
CA ASP A 146 16.06 -12.52 4.56
C ASP A 146 14.87 -13.32 5.13
N CYS A 147 13.71 -12.67 5.29
CA CYS A 147 12.51 -13.32 5.84
C CYS A 147 11.58 -13.92 4.80
N LYS A 148 11.89 -13.76 3.50
CA LYS A 148 11.12 -14.28 2.35
C LYS A 148 9.62 -13.93 2.41
N GLY A 149 9.27 -12.74 2.88
CA GLY A 149 7.88 -12.30 3.02
C GLY A 149 7.30 -12.41 4.43
N ARG A 150 7.88 -13.21 5.33
CA ARG A 150 7.28 -13.48 6.66
C ARG A 150 7.24 -12.29 7.61
N GLY A 151 8.07 -11.27 7.38
CA GLY A 151 8.21 -10.16 8.33
C GLY A 151 8.96 -10.51 9.62
N GLN A 152 9.09 -11.79 9.97
CA GLN A 152 9.71 -12.25 11.21
C GLN A 152 11.02 -13.02 10.99
N SER A 153 11.92 -12.95 11.96
CA SER A 153 13.13 -13.76 12.09
C SER A 153 13.23 -14.38 13.48
N VAL A 154 13.95 -15.49 13.61
CA VAL A 154 14.17 -16.15 14.90
C VAL A 154 15.12 -15.30 15.75
N ASN A 155 14.75 -15.07 17.00
CA ASN A 155 15.60 -14.48 18.02
C ASN A 155 16.44 -15.58 18.69
N ARG A 156 17.65 -15.81 18.18
CA ARG A 156 18.53 -16.90 18.66
C ARG A 156 18.77 -16.85 20.16
N MET A 157 19.06 -15.66 20.71
CA MET A 157 19.31 -15.47 22.14
C MET A 157 18.09 -15.86 23.00
N LYS A 158 16.89 -15.37 22.65
CA LYS A 158 15.67 -15.73 23.41
C LYS A 158 15.27 -17.20 23.20
N THR A 159 15.50 -17.74 22.00
CA THR A 159 15.27 -19.16 21.71
C THR A 159 16.18 -20.06 22.54
N GLU A 160 17.45 -19.70 22.69
CA GLU A 160 18.42 -20.42 23.53
C GLU A 160 18.03 -20.35 25.01
N LEU A 161 17.59 -19.18 25.50
CA LEU A 161 17.15 -19.00 26.89
C LEU A 161 15.87 -19.76 27.24
N GLN A 162 14.91 -19.86 26.31
CA GLN A 162 13.60 -20.46 26.56
C GLN A 162 13.48 -21.91 26.08
N GLY A 163 14.45 -22.41 25.31
CA GLY A 163 14.40 -23.74 24.69
C GLY A 163 13.36 -23.89 23.57
N VAL A 164 12.63 -22.82 23.23
CA VAL A 164 11.58 -22.82 22.19
C VAL A 164 11.79 -21.66 21.20
N PRO A 165 11.42 -21.81 19.92
CA PRO A 165 11.61 -20.74 18.93
C PRO A 165 10.88 -19.45 19.29
N VAL A 166 11.64 -18.40 19.62
CA VAL A 166 11.11 -17.05 19.82
C VAL A 166 11.30 -16.24 18.56
N TYR A 167 10.22 -15.65 18.06
CA TYR A 167 10.25 -14.80 16.86
C TYR A 167 10.36 -13.32 17.25
N GLN A 168 11.03 -12.55 16.39
CA GLN A 168 11.11 -11.10 16.44
C GLN A 168 10.92 -10.53 15.04
N ASP A 169 10.72 -9.23 14.95
CA ASP A 169 10.68 -8.56 13.66
C ASP A 169 12.00 -8.74 12.90
N CYS A 170 11.88 -9.03 11.61
CA CYS A 170 13.02 -9.15 10.71
C CYS A 170 13.75 -7.81 10.67
N LYS A 171 15.00 -7.79 11.14
CA LYS A 171 15.82 -6.57 11.23
C LYS A 171 15.97 -5.83 9.90
N ARG A 172 15.99 -6.55 8.77
CA ARG A 172 16.15 -5.95 7.44
C ARG A 172 14.91 -5.19 6.97
N CYS A 173 13.72 -5.74 7.18
CA CYS A 173 12.47 -5.13 6.71
C CYS A 173 11.64 -4.50 7.83
N GLY A 174 12.10 -4.54 9.08
CA GLY A 174 11.40 -4.02 10.26
C GLY A 174 9.98 -4.55 10.36
N GLY A 175 9.79 -5.87 10.24
CA GLY A 175 8.47 -6.49 10.34
C GLY A 175 7.64 -6.51 9.05
N ARG A 176 7.94 -5.67 8.04
CA ARG A 176 7.06 -5.49 6.86
C ARG A 176 6.96 -6.70 5.92
N GLY A 177 7.99 -7.54 5.88
CA GLY A 177 8.05 -8.69 4.95
C GLY A 177 8.49 -8.36 3.52
N PHE A 178 8.50 -7.08 3.10
CA PHE A 178 8.91 -6.65 1.75
C PHE A 178 9.80 -5.39 1.76
N GLU A 179 10.45 -5.12 0.62
CA GLU A 179 11.32 -3.95 0.42
C GLU A 179 10.54 -2.75 -0.11
N ARG A 180 10.78 -1.57 0.48
CA ARG A 180 10.16 -0.29 0.09
C ARG A 180 10.64 0.14 -1.29
N ILE A 181 9.85 0.96 -1.97
CA ILE A 181 10.27 1.57 -3.24
C ILE A 181 11.47 2.48 -2.97
N PRO A 182 12.62 2.26 -3.63
CA PRO A 182 13.76 3.13 -3.46
C PRO A 182 13.42 4.56 -3.91
N SER A 183 13.79 5.56 -3.08
CA SER A 183 13.53 6.97 -3.37
C SER A 183 14.09 7.41 -4.74
N ALA A 184 15.21 6.83 -5.16
CA ALA A 184 15.81 7.07 -6.48
C ALA A 184 14.90 6.67 -7.65
N VAL A 185 14.08 5.62 -7.50
CA VAL A 185 13.10 5.21 -8.53
C VAL A 185 12.00 6.26 -8.65
N VAL A 186 11.50 6.75 -7.52
CA VAL A 186 10.49 7.81 -7.47
C VAL A 186 11.03 9.10 -8.09
N PHE A 187 12.26 9.48 -7.77
CA PHE A 187 12.89 10.67 -8.35
C PHE A 187 13.08 10.55 -9.86
N ARG A 188 13.51 9.38 -10.38
CA ARG A 188 13.63 9.17 -11.84
C ARG A 188 12.30 9.38 -12.57
N ALA A 189 11.20 8.90 -11.99
CA ALA A 189 9.88 9.10 -12.57
C ALA A 189 9.40 10.56 -12.47
N LEU A 190 9.74 11.24 -11.38
CA LEU A 190 9.48 12.67 -11.23
C LEU A 190 10.25 13.49 -12.27
N PHE A 191 11.53 13.15 -12.51
CA PHE A 191 12.39 13.85 -13.46
C PHE A 191 11.90 13.76 -14.92
N GLN A 192 11.14 12.71 -15.26
CA GLN A 192 10.47 12.60 -16.57
C GLN A 192 9.31 13.60 -16.74
N VAL A 193 8.79 14.16 -15.63
CA VAL A 193 7.65 15.07 -15.63
C VAL A 193 8.10 16.52 -15.45
N THR A 194 9.15 16.78 -14.68
CA THR A 194 9.72 18.13 -14.51
C THR A 194 11.23 18.06 -14.28
N SER A 195 11.95 19.00 -14.89
CA SER A 195 13.35 19.29 -14.59
C SER A 195 13.51 20.34 -13.48
N GLY A 196 12.41 20.95 -13.01
CA GLY A 196 12.42 22.04 -12.01
C GLY A 196 12.80 21.60 -10.58
N ILE A 197 12.95 20.29 -10.34
CA ILE A 197 13.40 19.74 -9.05
C ILE A 197 14.69 18.94 -9.25
N SER A 198 15.78 19.43 -8.67
CA SER A 198 17.05 18.71 -8.66
C SER A 198 17.04 17.53 -7.68
N LEU A 199 17.98 16.59 -7.87
CA LEU A 199 18.14 15.43 -6.98
C LEU A 199 18.47 15.84 -5.54
N ASP A 200 19.25 16.90 -5.36
CA ASP A 200 19.59 17.45 -4.04
C ASP A 200 18.34 18.02 -3.33
N THR A 201 17.56 18.85 -4.05
CA THR A 201 16.30 19.40 -3.55
C THR A 201 15.30 18.31 -3.18
N TRP A 202 15.21 17.26 -4.02
CA TRP A 202 14.40 16.08 -3.73
C TRP A 202 14.84 15.42 -2.43
N ASN A 203 16.14 15.16 -2.28
CA ASN A 203 16.68 14.45 -1.13
C ASN A 203 16.57 15.25 0.17
N LYS A 204 16.64 16.58 0.12
CA LYS A 204 16.54 17.45 1.30
C LYS A 204 15.10 17.69 1.72
N SER A 205 14.19 17.92 0.76
CA SER A 205 12.83 18.40 1.06
C SER A 205 11.72 17.50 0.49
N VAL A 206 11.64 17.36 -0.84
CA VAL A 206 10.45 16.81 -1.50
C VAL A 206 10.21 15.34 -1.16
N LYS A 207 11.25 14.54 -0.90
CA LYS A 207 11.10 13.14 -0.46
C LYS A 207 10.30 12.99 0.84
N GLN A 208 10.25 14.03 1.67
CA GLN A 208 9.48 13.99 2.92
C GLN A 208 7.97 14.00 2.64
N LEU A 209 7.52 14.62 1.54
CA LEU A 209 6.13 14.54 1.11
C LEU A 209 5.74 13.10 0.77
N LEU A 210 6.63 12.33 0.13
CA LEU A 210 6.40 10.91 -0.13
C LEU A 210 6.19 10.14 1.18
N ALA A 211 7.07 10.32 2.16
CA ALA A 211 6.96 9.66 3.46
C ALA A 211 5.66 10.06 4.19
N PHE A 212 5.31 11.34 4.16
CA PHE A 212 4.06 11.87 4.72
C PHE A 212 2.83 11.20 4.10
N LEU A 213 2.73 11.18 2.77
CA LEU A 213 1.57 10.59 2.08
C LEU A 213 1.43 9.09 2.35
N ILE A 214 2.54 8.36 2.48
CA ILE A 214 2.49 6.94 2.85
C ILE A 214 1.98 6.77 4.29
N SER A 215 2.50 7.55 5.24
CA SER A 215 2.02 7.52 6.62
C SER A 215 0.54 7.88 6.72
N GLU A 216 0.09 8.83 5.91
CA GLU A 216 -1.29 9.28 5.87
C GLU A 216 -2.24 8.21 5.36
N LEU A 217 -1.84 7.41 4.36
CA LEU A 217 -2.63 6.26 3.90
C LEU A 217 -2.89 5.25 5.02
N TYR A 218 -1.87 4.90 5.81
CA TYR A 218 -2.06 3.99 6.95
C TYR A 218 -2.93 4.60 8.05
N ARG A 219 -2.78 5.90 8.32
CA ARG A 219 -3.62 6.61 9.29
C ARG A 219 -5.09 6.61 8.86
N GLU A 220 -5.34 6.86 7.59
CA GLU A 220 -6.69 6.86 7.01
C GLU A 220 -7.30 5.47 6.95
N GLU A 221 -6.53 4.42 6.63
CA GLU A 221 -6.97 3.01 6.72
C GLU A 221 -7.43 2.69 8.15
N ALA A 222 -6.62 3.05 9.15
CA ALA A 222 -6.97 2.84 10.56
C ALA A 222 -8.20 3.67 10.99
N TRP A 223 -8.36 4.87 10.46
CA TRP A 223 -9.52 5.72 10.72
C TRP A 223 -10.80 5.16 10.09
N ALA A 224 -10.72 4.62 8.87
CA ALA A 224 -11.82 3.92 8.22
C ALA A 224 -12.24 2.67 9.01
N GLU A 225 -11.28 1.88 9.50
CA GLU A 225 -11.57 0.75 10.37
C GLU A 225 -12.25 1.17 11.67
N LYS A 226 -11.76 2.23 12.32
CA LYS A 226 -12.38 2.77 13.54
C LYS A 226 -13.83 3.15 13.28
N HIS A 227 -14.14 3.88 12.21
CA HIS A 227 -15.52 4.23 11.86
C HIS A 227 -16.38 3.02 11.58
N LEU A 228 -15.88 2.06 10.80
CA LEU A 228 -16.61 0.82 10.52
C LEU A 228 -16.91 0.07 11.82
N SER A 229 -15.94 -0.01 12.74
CA SER A 229 -16.10 -0.67 14.03
C SER A 229 -17.17 0.01 14.89
N VAL A 230 -17.32 1.34 14.82
CA VAL A 230 -18.35 2.08 15.55
C VAL A 230 -19.73 1.88 14.93
N ILE A 231 -19.83 1.84 13.60
CA ILE A 231 -21.11 1.67 12.89
C ILE A 231 -21.66 0.23 13.04
N THR A 232 -20.77 -0.74 13.22
CA THR A 232 -21.09 -2.18 13.25
C THR A 232 -21.07 -2.77 14.67
N LYS A 233 -21.03 -1.91 15.68
CA LYS A 233 -21.27 -2.28 17.08
C LYS A 233 -22.76 -2.21 17.36
#